data_AF-A0A8C6CX64-F1
#
_entry.id   AF-A0A8C6CX64-F1
#
_cell.length_a   1.000
_cell.length_b   1.000
_cell.length_c   1.000
_cell.angle_alpha   90.00
_cell.angle_beta   90.00
_cell.angle_gamma   90.00
#
_symmetry.space_group_name_H-M   'P 1'
#
loop_
_entity.id
_entity.type
_entity.pdbx_description
1 polymer ?
#
loop_
_entity_poly.entity_id
_entity_poly.type
_entity_poly.pdbx_seq_one_letter_code
_entity_poly.pdbx_strand_id
1 'polypeptide(L)'
;MNKGPCFSVNQIVPDNISNSSPPPMSYITSQEMKCILHWFASWSGPQRERFLQDLVAKAVPGKLQPLLESLEQLSVSGANRPPCIFECQLRLWDQWFRGWAEQERNEFVRQLEVSDPDFVAKFYQAVAATTGKE
;
A
#
# COMPACT_ATOMS: atom_id res chain seq x y z
N MET A 1 -13.14 13.11 -11.28
CA MET A 1 -12.53 13.47 -9.99
C MET A 1 -11.04 13.29 -10.09
N ASN A 2 -10.23 14.34 -9.92
CA ASN A 2 -8.78 14.20 -9.77
C ASN A 2 -8.51 13.57 -8.40
N LYS A 3 -8.11 12.30 -8.36
CA LYS A 3 -7.69 11.62 -7.13
C LYS A 3 -6.29 12.12 -6.77
N GLY A 4 -6.16 12.84 -5.65
CA GLY A 4 -4.87 13.29 -5.14
C GLY A 4 -3.98 12.12 -4.66
N PRO A 5 -2.70 12.36 -4.36
CA PRO A 5 -1.80 11.34 -3.83
C PRO A 5 -2.30 10.81 -2.48
N CYS A 6 -2.23 9.49 -2.28
CA CYS A 6 -2.64 8.85 -1.02
C CYS A 6 -1.56 8.92 0.05
N PHE A 7 -0.30 9.05 -0.37
CA PHE A 7 0.85 9.23 0.52
C PHE A 7 1.30 10.69 0.40
N SER A 8 1.28 11.41 1.52
CA SER A 8 1.33 12.88 1.58
C SER A 8 2.57 13.48 0.94
N VAL A 9 2.36 14.19 -0.16
CA VAL A 9 3.36 15.08 -0.76
C VAL A 9 3.40 16.40 0.02
N ASN A 10 4.39 16.58 0.89
CA ASN A 10 4.76 17.92 1.37
C ASN A 10 5.62 18.60 0.29
N GLN A 11 5.00 19.24 -0.70
CA GLN A 11 5.70 20.21 -1.54
C GLN A 11 5.76 21.56 -0.82
N ILE A 12 6.81 21.76 -0.02
CA ILE A 12 7.30 23.12 0.29
C ILE A 12 8.65 23.23 -0.39
N VAL A 13 8.65 23.62 -1.66
CA VAL A 13 9.83 24.22 -2.30
C VAL A 13 9.33 25.38 -3.16
N PRO A 14 9.88 26.61 -3.03
CA PRO A 14 9.40 27.75 -3.79
C PRO A 14 9.79 27.63 -5.26
N ASP A 15 8.96 28.22 -6.11
CA ASP A 15 9.10 28.29 -7.57
C ASP A 15 10.55 28.45 -8.05
N ASN A 16 11.10 27.39 -8.64
CA ASN A 16 12.09 27.55 -9.70
C ASN A 16 11.87 26.48 -10.77
N ILE A 17 11.59 26.97 -11.96
CA ILE A 17 11.29 26.25 -13.18
C ILE A 17 12.46 25.29 -13.50
N SER A 18 12.22 23.98 -13.36
CA SER A 18 12.96 22.99 -14.13
C SER A 18 12.00 21.89 -14.55
N ASN A 19 11.86 21.75 -15.86
CA ASN A 19 11.08 20.73 -16.55
C ASN A 19 11.74 19.34 -16.41
N SER A 20 12.11 18.96 -15.18
CA SER A 20 12.69 17.66 -14.90
C SER A 20 11.56 16.69 -14.62
N SER A 21 11.24 15.86 -15.62
CA SER A 21 10.51 14.60 -15.38
C SER A 21 11.08 13.95 -14.13
N PRO A 22 10.24 13.45 -13.21
CA PRO A 22 10.73 12.74 -12.05
C PRO A 22 11.69 11.63 -12.50
N PRO A 23 12.79 11.39 -11.75
CA PRO A 23 13.75 10.37 -12.12
C PRO A 23 13.02 9.05 -12.36
N PRO A 24 13.37 8.31 -13.44
CA PRO A 24 12.70 7.06 -13.75
C PRO A 24 12.84 6.12 -12.55
N MET A 25 11.73 5.45 -12.18
CA MET A 25 11.75 4.48 -11.09
C MET A 25 12.86 3.46 -11.30
N SER A 26 13.51 3.05 -10.22
CA SER A 26 14.53 2.01 -10.25
C SER A 26 13.97 0.74 -10.90
N TYR A 27 14.83 0.04 -11.64
CA TYR A 27 14.49 -1.27 -12.20
C TYR A 27 14.09 -2.24 -11.08
N ILE A 28 14.72 -2.17 -9.92
CA ILE A 28 14.43 -3.03 -8.76
C ILE A 28 13.01 -2.76 -8.26
N THR A 29 12.68 -1.50 -7.93
CA THR A 29 11.33 -1.11 -7.50
C THR A 29 10.27 -1.55 -8.51
N SER A 30 10.56 -1.40 -9.81
CA SER A 30 9.65 -1.81 -10.88
C SER A 30 9.38 -3.31 -10.90
N GLN A 31 10.39 -4.14 -10.59
CA GLN A 31 10.22 -5.60 -10.49
C GLN A 31 9.46 -6.00 -9.21
N GLU A 32 9.75 -5.33 -8.09
CA GLU A 32 9.01 -5.55 -6.84
C GLU A 32 7.50 -5.28 -7.03
N MET A 33 7.14 -4.15 -7.65
CA MET A 33 5.74 -3.82 -7.98
C MET A 33 5.08 -4.89 -8.86
N LYS A 34 5.75 -5.29 -9.96
CA LYS A 34 5.24 -6.35 -10.86
C LYS A 34 5.01 -7.66 -10.12
N CYS A 35 5.92 -8.01 -9.20
CA CYS A 35 5.81 -9.21 -8.38
C CYS A 35 4.55 -9.17 -7.51
N ILE A 36 4.30 -8.06 -6.83
CA ILE A 36 3.12 -7.89 -5.98
C ILE A 36 1.84 -7.90 -6.81
N LEU A 37 1.81 -7.22 -7.97
CA LEU A 37 0.64 -7.23 -8.86
C LEU A 37 0.32 -8.64 -9.37
N HIS A 38 1.35 -9.43 -9.67
CA HIS A 38 1.19 -10.83 -10.05
C HIS A 38 0.60 -11.67 -8.91
N TRP A 39 1.08 -11.49 -7.68
CA TRP A 39 0.50 -12.15 -6.51
C TRP A 39 -0.94 -11.72 -6.27
N PHE A 40 -1.24 -10.42 -6.35
CA PHE A 40 -2.57 -9.85 -6.19
C PHE A 40 -3.59 -10.46 -7.17
N ALA A 41 -3.20 -10.65 -8.42
CA ALA A 41 -4.04 -11.32 -9.42
C ALA A 41 -4.42 -12.76 -8.99
N SER A 42 -3.53 -13.43 -8.26
CA SER A 42 -3.70 -14.81 -7.77
C SER A 42 -4.38 -14.91 -6.40
N TRP A 43 -4.57 -13.79 -5.70
CA TRP A 43 -5.19 -13.77 -4.37
C TRP A 43 -6.70 -13.93 -4.43
N SER A 44 -7.23 -14.67 -3.45
CA SER A 44 -8.66 -14.79 -3.19
C SER A 44 -9.27 -13.49 -2.63
N GLY A 45 -10.60 -13.39 -2.65
CA GLY A 45 -11.32 -12.25 -2.09
C GLY A 45 -10.92 -11.89 -0.64
N PRO A 46 -10.89 -12.85 0.30
CA PRO A 46 -10.44 -12.58 1.68
C PRO A 46 -8.99 -12.09 1.78
N GLN A 47 -8.10 -12.61 0.94
CA GLN A 47 -6.69 -12.18 0.90
C GLN A 47 -6.55 -10.75 0.39
N ARG A 48 -7.32 -10.38 -0.66
CA ARG A 48 -7.37 -9.00 -1.14
C ARG A 48 -7.94 -8.06 -0.08
N GLU A 49 -8.97 -8.48 0.64
CA GLU A 49 -9.53 -7.66 1.73
C GLU A 49 -8.52 -7.43 2.86
N ARG A 50 -7.75 -8.46 3.25
CA ARG A 50 -6.65 -8.28 4.23
C ARG A 50 -5.59 -7.31 3.70
N PHE A 51 -5.17 -7.46 2.45
CA PHE A 51 -4.20 -6.56 1.83
C PHE A 51 -4.71 -5.10 1.76
N LEU A 52 -6.01 -4.90 1.50
CA LEU A 52 -6.65 -3.60 1.51
C LEU A 52 -6.50 -2.91 2.88
N GLN A 53 -6.79 -3.64 3.96
CA GLN A 53 -6.66 -3.12 5.33
C GLN A 53 -5.22 -2.69 5.62
N ASP A 54 -4.24 -3.50 5.25
CA ASP A 54 -2.82 -3.19 5.46
C ASP A 54 -2.39 -1.96 4.63
N LEU A 55 -2.91 -1.80 3.40
CA LEU A 55 -2.64 -0.66 2.53
C LEU A 55 -3.25 0.64 3.09
N VAL A 56 -4.48 0.59 3.60
CA VAL A 56 -5.13 1.72 4.29
C VAL A 56 -4.35 2.12 5.54
N ALA A 57 -3.92 1.16 6.36
CA ALA A 57 -3.12 1.43 7.55
C ALA A 57 -1.80 2.15 7.23
N LYS A 58 -1.19 1.83 6.08
CA LYS A 58 0.01 2.51 5.59
C LYS A 58 -0.26 3.92 5.07
N ALA A 59 -1.44 4.19 4.52
CA ALA A 59 -1.82 5.50 3.99
C ALA A 59 -2.27 6.49 5.08
N VAL A 60 -2.66 5.99 6.26
CA VAL A 60 -3.18 6.81 7.37
C VAL A 60 -2.34 6.60 8.63
N PRO A 61 -1.15 7.22 8.72
CA PRO A 61 -0.32 7.13 9.90
C PRO A 61 -1.02 7.79 11.10
N GLY A 62 -1.31 7.01 12.14
CA GLY A 62 -1.75 7.53 13.45
C GLY A 62 -3.07 7.02 14.03
N LYS A 63 -3.94 6.32 13.26
CA LYS A 63 -5.24 5.84 13.79
C LYS A 63 -5.40 4.32 13.93
N LEU A 64 -4.52 3.50 13.31
CA LEU A 64 -4.69 2.03 13.28
C LEU A 64 -3.53 1.20 13.86
N GLN A 65 -2.38 1.81 14.18
CA GLN A 65 -1.21 1.08 14.69
C GLN A 65 -1.47 0.29 15.99
N PRO A 66 -2.11 0.85 17.03
CA PRO A 66 -2.29 0.12 18.29
C PRO A 66 -3.24 -1.08 18.16
N LEU A 67 -4.26 -0.98 17.29
CA LEU A 67 -5.27 -2.03 17.12
C LEU A 67 -4.75 -3.19 16.26
N LEU A 68 -3.98 -2.90 15.20
CA LEU A 68 -3.38 -3.92 14.36
C LEU A 68 -2.31 -4.70 15.12
N GLU A 69 -1.45 -4.02 15.88
CA GLU A 69 -0.48 -4.68 16.77
C GLU A 69 -1.15 -5.55 17.84
N SER A 70 -2.24 -5.06 18.44
CA SER A 70 -3.01 -5.83 19.44
C SER A 70 -3.67 -7.07 18.84
N LEU A 71 -4.17 -7.01 17.60
CA LEU A 71 -4.77 -8.15 16.90
C LEU A 71 -3.72 -9.17 16.45
N GLU A 72 -2.54 -8.74 16.03
CA GLU A 72 -1.42 -9.63 15.70
C GLU A 72 -0.87 -10.34 16.95
N GLN A 73 -0.80 -9.65 18.09
CA GLN A 73 -0.45 -10.25 19.39
C GLN A 73 -1.49 -11.25 19.89
N LEU A 74 -2.76 -11.12 19.51
CA LEU A 74 -3.82 -12.08 19.83
C LEU A 74 -3.85 -13.28 18.87
N SER A 75 -3.28 -13.15 17.67
CA SER A 75 -3.15 -14.23 16.68
C SER A 75 -2.00 -15.19 16.99
N VAL A 76 -1.79 -15.56 18.25
CA VAL A 76 -0.85 -16.63 18.67
C VAL A 76 -1.59 -17.96 18.77
N SER A 77 -2.27 -18.37 17.71
CA SER A 77 -2.88 -19.71 17.61
C SER A 77 -2.28 -20.57 16.49
N GLY A 78 -1.10 -20.19 15.97
CA GLY A 78 -0.49 -20.83 14.80
C GLY A 78 0.99 -21.22 14.91
N ALA A 79 1.60 -21.16 16.10
CA ALA A 79 3.06 -21.26 16.30
C ALA A 79 3.74 -22.56 15.78
N ASN A 80 2.97 -23.57 15.37
CA ASN A 80 3.47 -24.84 14.81
C ASN A 80 3.10 -25.08 13.33
N ARG A 81 2.50 -24.12 12.62
CA ARG A 81 2.21 -24.24 11.18
C ARG A 81 3.22 -23.41 10.39
N PRO A 82 3.87 -23.96 9.33
CA PRO A 82 4.69 -23.14 8.45
C PRO A 82 3.84 -21.98 7.90
N PRO A 83 4.38 -20.75 7.81
CA PRO A 83 3.63 -19.60 7.34
C PRO A 83 3.06 -19.92 5.96
N CYS A 84 1.79 -19.58 5.72
CA CYS A 84 1.22 -19.79 4.40
C CYS A 84 1.93 -18.86 3.40
N ILE A 85 1.94 -19.23 2.11
CA ILE A 85 2.64 -18.47 1.07
C ILE A 85 2.21 -17.00 1.03
N PHE A 86 0.95 -16.72 1.33
CA PHE A 86 0.39 -15.38 1.41
C PHE A 86 1.06 -14.53 2.50
N GLU A 87 1.32 -15.07 3.69
CA GLU A 87 2.05 -14.36 4.76
C GLU A 87 3.50 -14.06 4.36
N CYS A 88 4.13 -14.95 3.60
CA CYS A 88 5.47 -14.68 3.06
C CYS A 88 5.44 -13.54 2.02
N GLN A 89 4.42 -13.52 1.15
CA GLN A 89 4.22 -12.46 0.16
C GLN A 89 3.95 -11.10 0.84
N LEU A 90 3.09 -11.05 1.86
CA LEU A 90 2.82 -9.82 2.61
C LEU A 90 4.05 -9.29 3.33
N ARG A 91 4.87 -10.16 3.94
CA ARG A 91 6.13 -9.74 4.59
C ARG A 91 7.12 -9.13 3.60
N LEU A 92 7.26 -9.73 2.41
CA LEU A 92 8.10 -9.17 1.35
C LEU A 92 7.57 -7.82 0.86
N TRP A 93 6.26 -7.74 0.62
CA TRP A 93 5.63 -6.47 0.27
C TRP A 93 5.86 -5.39 1.33
N ASP A 94 5.68 -5.70 2.62
CA ASP A 94 5.89 -4.74 3.71
C ASP A 94 7.34 -4.22 3.72
N GLN A 95 8.30 -5.12 3.52
CA GLN A 95 9.71 -4.76 3.42
C GLN A 95 9.98 -3.83 2.23
N TRP A 96 9.51 -4.18 1.03
CA TRP A 96 9.70 -3.37 -0.17
C TRP A 96 9.01 -2.01 -0.04
N PHE A 97 7.76 -2.00 0.41
CA PHE A 97 6.95 -0.80 0.56
C PHE A 97 7.56 0.23 1.52
N ARG A 98 8.20 -0.21 2.61
CA ARG A 98 8.94 0.66 3.53
C ARG A 98 10.14 1.32 2.86
N GLY A 99 10.84 0.58 1.98
CA GLY A 99 11.98 1.07 1.22
C GLY A 99 11.60 2.02 0.08
N TRP A 100 10.36 1.97 -0.39
CA TRP A 100 9.86 2.83 -1.47
C TRP A 100 9.65 4.28 -1.02
N ALA A 101 10.02 5.21 -1.89
CA ALA A 101 9.66 6.61 -1.79
C ALA A 101 8.15 6.80 -1.99
N GLU A 102 7.61 7.92 -1.51
CA GLU A 102 6.17 8.20 -1.61
C GLU A 102 5.65 8.21 -3.05
N GLN A 103 6.46 8.71 -4.00
CA GLN A 103 6.11 8.67 -5.41
C GLN A 103 5.96 7.23 -5.91
N GLU A 104 6.87 6.33 -5.51
CA GLU A 104 6.82 4.91 -5.88
C GLU A 104 5.58 4.24 -5.23
N ARG A 105 5.25 4.57 -3.98
CA ARG A 105 4.02 4.09 -3.32
C ARG A 105 2.75 4.54 -4.06
N ASN A 106 2.69 5.80 -4.49
CA ASN A 106 1.57 6.33 -5.27
C ASN A 106 1.50 5.67 -6.67
N GLU A 107 2.64 5.42 -7.31
CA GLU A 107 2.71 4.71 -8.59
C GLU A 107 2.24 3.25 -8.47
N PHE A 108 2.57 2.58 -7.36
CA PHE A 108 2.04 1.25 -7.09
C PHE A 108 0.51 1.24 -6.99
N VAL A 109 -0.10 2.20 -6.29
CA VAL A 109 -1.57 2.35 -6.24
C VAL A 109 -2.14 2.62 -7.62
N ARG A 110 -1.48 3.44 -8.44
CA ARG A 110 -1.90 3.70 -9.83
C ARG A 110 -1.88 2.41 -10.66
N GLN A 111 -0.86 1.55 -10.52
CA GLN A 111 -0.82 0.27 -11.23
C GLN A 111 -1.85 -0.73 -10.71
N LEU A 112 -2.14 -0.72 -9.40
CA LEU A 112 -3.26 -1.47 -8.84
C LEU A 112 -4.60 -1.01 -9.44
N GLU A 113 -4.79 0.29 -9.66
CA GLU A 113 -6.03 0.83 -10.23
C GLU A 113 -6.25 0.38 -11.68
N VAL A 114 -5.16 0.28 -12.46
CA VAL A 114 -5.20 -0.28 -13.81
C VAL A 114 -5.58 -1.76 -13.79
N SER A 115 -5.15 -2.51 -12.77
CA SER A 115 -5.42 -3.94 -12.61
C SER A 115 -6.83 -4.24 -12.08
N ASP A 116 -7.26 -3.49 -11.06
CA ASP A 116 -8.53 -3.66 -10.34
C ASP A 116 -9.02 -2.29 -9.83
N PRO A 117 -9.83 -1.57 -10.63
CA PRO A 117 -10.30 -0.23 -10.28
C PRO A 117 -11.27 -0.23 -9.10
N ASP A 118 -12.04 -1.32 -8.92
CA ASP A 118 -13.00 -1.47 -7.81
C ASP A 118 -12.26 -1.63 -6.48
N PHE A 119 -11.18 -2.40 -6.46
CA PHE A 119 -10.30 -2.51 -5.30
C PHE A 119 -9.76 -1.14 -4.87
N VAL A 120 -9.24 -0.36 -5.83
CA VAL A 120 -8.68 0.97 -5.53
C VAL A 120 -9.78 1.96 -5.14
N ALA A 121 -10.98 1.88 -5.71
CA ALA A 121 -12.11 2.69 -5.25
C ALA A 121 -12.43 2.43 -3.76
N LYS A 122 -12.43 1.17 -3.32
CA LYS A 122 -12.60 0.81 -1.90
C LYS A 122 -11.48 1.37 -1.03
N PHE A 123 -10.24 1.34 -1.51
CA PHE A 123 -9.08 1.93 -0.81
C PHE A 123 -9.28 3.42 -0.57
N TYR A 124 -9.60 4.20 -1.61
CA TYR A 124 -9.84 5.64 -1.47
C TYR A 124 -11.04 5.95 -0.55
N GLN A 125 -12.12 5.17 -0.64
CA GLN A 125 -13.27 5.30 0.27
C GLN A 125 -12.88 5.06 1.73
N ALA A 126 -12.10 4.01 2.01
CA ALA A 126 -11.63 3.69 3.34
C ALA A 126 -10.69 4.76 3.92
N VAL A 127 -9.74 5.25 3.12
CA VAL A 127 -8.85 6.37 3.50
C VAL A 127 -9.65 7.63 3.82
N ALA A 128 -10.59 8.01 2.95
CA ALA A 128 -11.44 9.19 3.17
C ALA A 128 -12.30 9.06 4.45
N ALA A 129 -12.85 7.87 4.71
CA ALA A 129 -13.64 7.59 5.91
C ALA A 129 -12.83 7.73 7.21
N THR A 130 -11.54 7.39 7.18
CA THR A 130 -10.64 7.56 8.34
C THR A 130 -10.19 8.99 8.60
N THR A 131 -10.18 9.83 7.55
CA THR A 131 -9.84 11.27 7.63
C THR A 131 -11.05 12.12 8.02
N GLY A 132 -12.27 11.77 7.61
CA GLY A 132 -13.49 12.56 7.85
C GLY A 132 -14.18 12.41 9.21
N LYS A 133 -13.64 11.60 10.14
CA LYS A 133 -14.06 11.59 11.55
C LYS A 133 -13.20 12.57 12.34
N GLU A 134 -13.61 13.83 12.34
CA GLU A 134 -13.28 14.86 13.33
C GLU A 134 -14.58 15.39 13.94
#